data_AF-A0A1W9LQ64-F1
#
_entry.id   AF-A0A1W9LQ64-F1
#
_cell.length_a   1.000
_cell.length_b   1.000
_cell.length_c   1.000
_cell.angle_alpha   90.00
_cell.angle_beta   90.00
_cell.angle_gamma   90.00
#
_symmetry.space_group_name_H-M   'P 1'
#
loop_
_entity.id
_entity.type
_entity.pdbx_description
1 polymer ?
#
loop_
_entity_poly.entity_id
_entity_poly.type
_entity_poly.pdbx_seq_one_letter_code
_entity_poly.pdbx_strand_id
1 'polypeptide(L)'
;MAFSDVRRNLKKKGVGEYDIVAVEKNTVLVVSVKNKLERYMIDSFLNEKLPKFRQIFPQYSDFRLIGGVGALVMDDGVGRYAEKKGLYVMTQNGEGGAMLVNRTNFTAKEF
;
A
#
# COMPACT_ATOMS: atom_id res chain seq x y z
N MET A 1 -9.62 10.04 -7.35
CA MET A 1 -10.05 9.57 -6.01
C MET A 1 -9.24 10.34 -5.00
N ALA A 2 -9.87 11.16 -4.16
CA ALA A 2 -9.20 11.82 -3.04
C ALA A 2 -9.64 11.09 -1.77
N PHE A 3 -8.70 10.75 -0.89
CA PHE A 3 -9.02 10.10 0.39
C PHE A 3 -9.31 11.17 1.44
N SER A 4 -10.44 11.05 2.11
CA SER A 4 -10.92 11.98 3.14
C SER A 4 -10.12 11.94 4.46
N ASP A 5 -9.57 10.78 4.84
CA ASP A 5 -8.73 10.61 6.03
C ASP A 5 -7.42 9.92 5.64
N VAL A 6 -6.28 10.52 5.96
CA VAL A 6 -4.95 9.97 5.68
C VAL A 6 -4.12 10.01 6.94
N ARG A 7 -3.73 8.82 7.41
CA ARG A 7 -2.92 8.63 8.61
C ARG A 7 -1.54 8.10 8.23
N ARG A 8 -0.51 8.70 8.81
CA ARG A 8 0.88 8.25 8.68
C ARG A 8 1.31 7.52 9.96
N ASN A 9 2.09 6.46 9.82
CA ASN A 9 2.59 5.65 10.93
C ASN A 9 1.45 5.14 11.85
N LEU A 10 0.38 4.62 11.25
CA LEU A 10 -0.74 4.07 12.01
C LEU A 10 -0.27 2.80 12.72
N LYS A 11 -0.30 2.83 14.05
CA LYS A 11 0.24 1.74 14.88
C LYS A 11 -0.64 1.38 16.04
N LYS A 12 -0.55 0.11 16.43
CA LYS A 12 -1.03 -0.42 17.71
C LYS A 12 0.21 -0.92 18.47
N LYS A 13 0.51 -0.25 19.59
CA LYS A 13 1.76 -0.45 20.35
C LYS A 13 1.96 -1.93 20.67
N GLY A 14 3.14 -2.46 20.31
CA GLY A 14 3.51 -3.86 20.54
C GLY A 14 2.85 -4.88 19.59
N VAL A 15 2.02 -4.45 18.63
CA VAL A 15 1.28 -5.35 17.73
C VAL A 15 1.66 -5.14 16.27
N GLY A 16 1.64 -3.90 15.78
CA GLY A 16 1.97 -3.61 14.39
C GLY A 16 1.91 -2.14 14.02
N GLU A 17 2.55 -1.82 12.90
CA GLU A 17 2.66 -0.47 12.32
C GLU A 17 2.55 -0.55 10.79
N TYR A 18 1.89 0.46 10.23
CA TYR A 18 1.60 0.65 8.81
C TYR A 18 1.93 2.08 8.40
N ASP A 19 2.71 2.22 7.33
CA ASP A 19 3.38 3.48 6.97
C ASP A 19 2.36 4.58 6.59
N ILE A 20 1.42 4.26 5.69
CA ILE A 20 0.31 5.16 5.34
C ILE A 20 -0.98 4.35 5.25
N VAL A 21 -2.04 4.86 5.86
CA VAL A 21 -3.40 4.32 5.78
C VAL A 21 -4.33 5.44 5.37
N ALA A 22 -5.01 5.28 4.24
CA ALA A 22 -5.93 6.27 3.69
C ALA A 22 -7.34 5.67 3.58
N VAL A 23 -8.35 6.41 4.00
CA VAL A 23 -9.74 5.94 4.07
C VAL A 23 -10.64 6.85 3.26
N GLU A 24 -11.47 6.22 2.42
CA GLU A 24 -12.49 6.90 1.62
C GLU A 24 -13.75 6.04 1.58
N LYS A 25 -14.86 6.55 2.12
CA LYS A 25 -16.14 5.84 2.23
C LYS A 25 -15.95 4.46 2.87
N ASN A 26 -16.11 3.38 2.09
CA ASN A 26 -15.99 2.00 2.53
C ASN A 26 -14.70 1.33 2.00
N THR A 27 -13.68 2.11 1.67
CA THR A 27 -12.39 1.63 1.16
C THR A 27 -11.26 2.11 2.06
N VAL A 28 -10.36 1.19 2.40
CA VAL A 28 -9.12 1.48 3.11
C VAL A 28 -7.93 1.10 2.24
N LEU A 29 -7.07 2.06 1.95
CA LEU A 29 -5.79 1.88 1.28
C LEU A 29 -4.68 1.82 2.31
N VAL A 30 -3.97 0.69 2.34
CA VAL A 30 -2.77 0.51 3.15
C VAL A 30 -1.56 0.54 2.24
N VAL A 31 -0.64 1.46 2.49
CA VAL A 31 0.59 1.62 1.71
C VAL A 31 1.79 1.33 2.58
N SER A 32 2.71 0.49 2.09
CA SER A 32 4.06 0.40 2.64
C SER A 32 5.05 1.23 1.84
N VAL A 33 5.94 1.96 2.52
CA VAL A 33 6.95 2.82 1.91
C VAL A 33 8.34 2.26 2.19
N LYS A 34 9.19 2.20 1.16
CA LYS A 34 10.57 1.69 1.24
C LYS A 34 11.56 2.65 0.59
N ASN A 35 12.79 2.67 1.09
CA ASN A 35 13.88 3.34 0.37
C ASN A 35 14.19 2.59 -0.92
N LYS A 36 14.45 1.28 -0.81
CA LYS A 36 14.59 0.36 -1.94
C LYS A 36 13.57 -0.76 -1.82
N LEU A 37 12.76 -0.96 -2.86
CA LEU A 37 11.76 -2.03 -2.88
C LEU A 37 12.36 -3.30 -3.47
N GLU A 38 12.18 -4.41 -2.76
CA GLU A 38 12.57 -5.73 -3.22
C GLU A 38 11.38 -6.69 -3.26
N ARG A 39 11.49 -7.73 -4.09
CA ARG A 39 10.40 -8.68 -4.34
C ARG A 39 9.88 -9.35 -3.07
N TYR A 40 10.78 -9.78 -2.18
CA TYR A 40 10.39 -10.44 -0.92
C TYR A 40 9.58 -9.51 0.00
N MET A 41 9.81 -8.19 -0.08
CA MET A 41 9.07 -7.21 0.72
C MET A 41 7.62 -7.11 0.26
N ILE A 42 7.38 -7.25 -1.05
CA ILE A 42 6.01 -7.32 -1.62
C ILE A 42 5.31 -8.57 -1.09
N ASP A 43 5.99 -9.73 -1.14
CA ASP A 43 5.42 -10.98 -0.67
C ASP A 43 5.12 -10.93 0.84
N SER A 44 6.03 -10.39 1.66
CA SER A 44 5.79 -10.21 3.11
C SER A 44 4.65 -9.22 3.37
N PHE A 45 4.56 -8.12 2.62
CA PHE A 45 3.46 -7.17 2.76
C PHE A 45 2.10 -7.82 2.47
N LEU A 46 2.01 -8.60 1.39
CA LEU A 46 0.79 -9.29 0.98
C LEU A 46 0.38 -10.43 1.91
N ASN A 47 1.35 -11.24 2.35
CA ASN A 47 1.08 -12.48 3.07
C ASN A 47 1.06 -12.30 4.59
N GLU A 48 1.68 -11.24 5.11
CA GLU A 48 1.82 -11.04 6.55
C GLU A 48 1.19 -9.74 7.04
N LYS A 49 1.42 -8.61 6.34
CA LYS A 49 0.97 -7.30 6.82
C LYS A 49 -0.50 -7.03 6.52
N LEU A 50 -0.93 -7.20 5.27
CA LEU A 50 -2.33 -6.95 4.88
C LEU A 50 -3.33 -7.86 5.62
N PRO A 51 -3.11 -9.19 5.75
CA PRO A 51 -4.07 -10.07 6.44
C PRO A 51 -4.24 -9.72 7.93
N LYS A 52 -3.16 -9.26 8.57
CA LYS A 52 -3.20 -8.82 9.98
C LYS A 52 -3.86 -7.45 10.16
N PHE A 53 -4.02 -6.65 9.11
CA PHE A 53 -4.49 -5.27 9.23
C PHE A 53 -5.87 -5.19 9.90
N ARG A 54 -6.85 -5.95 9.41
CA ARG A 54 -8.22 -5.96 9.98
C ARG A 54 -8.25 -6.55 11.40
N GLN A 55 -7.36 -7.48 11.72
CA GLN A 55 -7.24 -8.03 13.08
C GLN A 55 -6.73 -6.97 14.08
N ILE A 56 -5.82 -6.11 13.63
CA ILE A 56 -5.22 -5.05 14.46
C ILE A 56 -6.18 -3.86 14.59
N PHE A 57 -6.86 -3.51 13.49
CA PHE A 57 -7.76 -2.37 13.34
C PHE A 57 -9.17 -2.82 12.93
N PRO A 58 -9.95 -3.39 13.87
CA PRO A 58 -11.26 -3.97 13.58
C PRO A 58 -12.31 -2.96 13.09
N GLN A 59 -12.09 -1.65 13.29
CA GLN A 59 -12.96 -0.61 12.74
C GLN A 59 -13.01 -0.59 11.20
N TYR A 60 -12.06 -1.26 10.53
CA TYR A 60 -12.02 -1.38 9.07
C TYR A 60 -12.44 -2.77 8.58
N SER A 61 -13.10 -3.60 9.42
CA SER A 61 -13.41 -5.00 9.08
C SER A 61 -14.32 -5.13 7.85
N ASP A 62 -15.26 -4.21 7.68
CA ASP A 62 -16.22 -4.22 6.55
C ASP A 62 -15.75 -3.35 5.36
N PHE A 63 -14.54 -2.81 5.43
CA PHE A 63 -13.99 -1.95 4.38
C PHE A 63 -13.31 -2.81 3.32
N ARG A 64 -13.47 -2.40 2.06
CA ARG A 64 -12.67 -2.88 0.94
C ARG A 64 -11.21 -2.53 1.21
N LEU A 65 -10.38 -3.55 1.45
CA LEU A 65 -8.95 -3.39 1.71
C LEU A 65 -8.17 -3.44 0.39
N ILE A 66 -7.53 -2.35 0.04
CA ILE A 66 -6.62 -2.25 -1.10
C ILE A 66 -5.20 -1.96 -0.60
N GLY A 67 -4.21 -2.48 -1.33
CA GLY A 67 -2.80 -2.34 -0.98
C GLY A 67 -2.04 -1.43 -1.93
N GLY A 68 -1.00 -0.79 -1.42
CA GLY A 68 -0.03 -0.06 -2.22
C GLY A 68 1.41 -0.19 -1.71
N VAL A 69 2.36 0.08 -2.59
CA VAL A 69 3.78 0.21 -2.26
C VAL A 69 4.33 1.50 -2.84
N GLY A 70 5.10 2.23 -2.04
CA GLY A 70 5.86 3.39 -2.46
C GLY A 70 7.35 3.14 -2.29
N ALA A 71 8.17 3.52 -3.27
CA ALA A 71 9.62 3.34 -3.19
C ALA A 71 10.40 4.50 -3.80
N LEU A 72 11.58 4.82 -3.24
CA LEU A 72 12.50 5.76 -3.89
C LEU A 72 13.33 5.08 -4.98
N VAL A 73 13.73 3.83 -4.73
CA VAL A 73 14.49 2.98 -5.65
C VAL A 73 13.72 1.68 -5.87
N MET A 74 13.44 1.36 -7.13
CA MET A 74 12.72 0.15 -7.51
C MET A 74 13.08 -0.24 -8.93
N ASP A 75 13.50 -1.49 -9.12
CA ASP A 75 13.67 -2.04 -10.47
C ASP A 75 12.30 -2.23 -11.14
N ASP A 76 12.21 -1.96 -12.44
CA ASP A 76 10.97 -2.13 -13.21
C ASP A 76 10.34 -3.52 -13.05
N GLY A 77 11.17 -4.56 -12.94
CA GLY A 77 10.70 -5.94 -12.72
C GLY A 77 9.98 -6.11 -11.38
N VAL A 78 10.44 -5.41 -10.34
CA VAL A 78 9.82 -5.40 -9.00
C VAL A 78 8.52 -4.61 -9.03
N GLY A 79 8.51 -3.44 -9.68
CA GLY A 79 7.29 -2.64 -9.85
C GLY A 79 6.19 -3.38 -10.61
N ARG A 80 6.54 -4.00 -11.74
CA ARG A 80 5.62 -4.86 -12.50
C ARG A 80 5.14 -6.06 -11.67
N TYR A 81 5.98 -6.61 -10.81
CA TYR A 81 5.56 -7.69 -9.92
C TYR A 81 4.53 -7.21 -8.89
N ALA A 82 4.74 -6.06 -8.24
CA ALA A 82 3.78 -5.46 -7.33
C ALA A 82 2.44 -5.16 -8.02
N GLU A 83 2.47 -4.57 -9.22
CA GLU A 83 1.27 -4.33 -10.02
C GLU A 83 0.52 -5.63 -10.32
N LYS A 84 1.22 -6.67 -10.79
CA LYS A 84 0.61 -7.98 -11.08
C LYS A 84 -0.02 -8.63 -9.85
N LYS A 85 0.48 -8.33 -8.66
CA LYS A 85 -0.12 -8.77 -7.39
C LYS A 85 -1.35 -7.94 -6.97
N GLY A 86 -1.69 -6.91 -7.75
CA GLY A 86 -2.87 -6.07 -7.53
C GLY A 86 -2.63 -4.87 -6.63
N LEU A 87 -1.37 -4.46 -6.43
CA LEU A 87 -1.00 -3.30 -5.62
C LEU A 87 -0.92 -2.02 -6.46
N TYR A 88 -1.33 -0.90 -5.86
CA TYR A 88 -0.88 0.39 -6.35
C TYR A 88 0.64 0.52 -6.17
N VAL A 89 1.33 1.06 -7.16
CA VAL A 89 2.78 1.20 -7.16
C VAL A 89 3.11 2.66 -7.39
N MET A 90 3.88 3.23 -6.47
CA MET A 90 4.27 4.64 -6.49
C MET A 90 5.78 4.78 -6.39
N THR A 91 6.30 5.81 -7.04
CA THR A 91 7.69 6.25 -6.91
C THR A 91 7.76 7.78 -6.88
N GLN A 92 8.94 8.33 -6.69
CA GLN A 92 9.16 9.77 -6.76
C GLN A 92 8.99 10.31 -8.18
N ASN A 93 8.39 11.48 -8.31
CA ASN A 93 8.44 12.27 -9.54
C ASN A 93 9.68 13.18 -9.55
N GLY A 94 9.93 13.88 -10.65
CA GLY A 94 11.07 14.79 -10.78
C GLY A 94 11.02 16.06 -9.92
N GLU A 95 9.92 16.29 -9.20
CA GLU A 95 9.64 17.50 -8.41
C GLU A 95 9.59 17.20 -6.90
N GLY A 96 10.05 16.02 -6.47
CA GLY A 96 10.04 15.60 -5.06
C GLY A 96 8.66 15.16 -4.55
N GLY A 97 7.68 15.04 -5.44
CA GLY A 97 6.36 14.44 -5.17
C GLY A 97 6.33 12.95 -5.48
N ALA A 98 5.15 12.34 -5.38
CA ALA A 98 4.91 10.94 -5.75
C ALA A 98 4.16 10.85 -7.09
N MET A 99 4.46 9.82 -7.87
CA MET A 99 3.72 9.44 -9.07
C MET A 99 3.31 7.97 -9.03
N LEU A 100 2.13 7.67 -9.59
CA LEU A 100 1.71 6.29 -9.85
C LEU A 100 2.43 5.76 -11.08
N VAL A 101 2.93 4.54 -11.00
CA VAL A 101 3.58 3.86 -12.13
C VAL A 101 2.76 2.69 -12.66
N ASN A 102 1.57 2.45 -12.09
CA ASN A 102 0.66 1.47 -12.64
C ASN A 102 0.23 1.84 -14.06
N ARG A 103 -0.05 0.83 -14.89
CA ARG A 103 -0.66 1.02 -16.21
C ARG A 103 -2.02 1.73 -16.12
N THR A 104 -2.42 2.44 -17.16
CA THR A 104 -3.64 3.27 -17.20
C THR A 104 -4.93 2.49 -16.95
N ASN A 105 -4.98 1.21 -17.31
CA ASN A 105 -6.12 0.32 -17.07
C ASN A 105 -5.94 -0.59 -15.84
N PHE A 106 -5.05 -0.24 -14.93
CA PHE A 106 -4.86 -0.98 -13.69
C PHE A 106 -6.11 -0.92 -12.81
N THR A 107 -6.45 -2.06 -12.21
CA THR A 107 -7.48 -2.15 -11.18
C THR A 107 -6.88 -2.86 -9.98
N ALA A 108 -6.91 -2.21 -8.82
CA ALA A 108 -6.39 -2.78 -7.59
C ALA A 108 -7.20 -4.00 -7.15
N LYS A 109 -6.48 -5.01 -6.64
CA LYS A 109 -7.08 -6.18 -6.00
C LYS A 109 -7.61 -5.80 -4.62
N GLU A 110 -8.74 -6.37 -4.27
CA GLU A 110 -9.25 -6.37 -2.89
C GLU A 110 -8.67 -7.56 -2.12
N PHE A 111 -8.20 -7.30 -0.90
CA PHE A 111 -7.52 -8.26 -0.03
C PHE A 111 -8.33 -8.61 1.22
#